data_AF-B9TI00-F1
#
_entry.id   AF-B9TI00-F1
#
_cell.length_a   1.000
_cell.length_b   1.000
_cell.length_c   1.000
_cell.angle_alpha   90.00
_cell.angle_beta   90.00
_cell.angle_gamma   90.00
#
_symmetry.space_group_name_H-M   'P 1'
#
loop_
_entity.id
_entity.type
_entity.pdbx_description
1 polymer ?
#
loop_
_entity_poly.entity_id
_entity_poly.type
_entity_poly.pdbx_seq_one_letter_code
_entity_poly.pdbx_strand_id
1 'polypeptide(L)'
;MSTPSLKPLGTLAALLAVAAGAQAQTALADKPVFASVSVPGNLALALSVEYPTAVGNAHIDANYLQASTYLGYFDPDKCYDYRLATTGGSTPIPFDHFAPTAKATAHGCVGKWSGNFLNWATMQTIDPFRWALTGGYRVGDYTYATILEKAYASGQGSTGNFPDRTASTNATVIAAATPLNWTTLKLRVQGLGAKLRFTNTGNNNGSSITAFDPSAGPWASNGTYELSVRARVCDKTLGTDYLEANCKAYGSNYKPEGLIQQYANQIRFSAFGYLNDGSLTRDGGVLRARQTFVGPTQPVPGGTDTANVRAEWDGTTGIM
;
A
#
# COMPACT_ATOMS: atom_id res chain seq x y z
N MET A 1 2.26 -42.52 -75.04
CA MET A 1 2.66 -43.64 -74.16
C MET A 1 3.73 -43.14 -73.20
N SER A 2 3.72 -43.25 -71.87
CA SER A 2 2.74 -43.52 -70.83
C SER A 2 3.50 -43.22 -69.51
N THR A 3 2.95 -42.41 -68.60
CA THR A 3 3.23 -42.52 -67.13
C THR A 3 2.55 -43.81 -66.60
N PRO A 4 2.77 -44.39 -65.38
CA PRO A 4 3.13 -43.73 -64.09
C PRO A 4 3.85 -44.58 -62.97
N SER A 5 4.07 -43.96 -61.78
CA SER A 5 3.96 -44.53 -60.40
C SER A 5 4.99 -45.59 -59.90
N LEU A 6 5.29 -45.86 -58.60
CA LEU A 6 4.64 -45.64 -57.29
C LEU A 6 5.59 -46.10 -56.12
N LYS A 7 5.46 -45.50 -54.90
CA LYS A 7 5.65 -46.02 -53.50
C LYS A 7 6.88 -45.55 -52.65
N PRO A 8 6.79 -45.51 -51.28
CA PRO A 8 5.61 -45.31 -50.40
C PRO A 8 5.81 -44.40 -49.14
N LEU A 9 4.65 -43.98 -48.61
CA LEU A 9 4.19 -43.70 -47.22
C LEU A 9 5.14 -43.38 -46.04
N GLY A 10 4.68 -42.37 -45.27
CA GLY A 10 4.73 -42.28 -43.80
C GLY A 10 5.59 -41.11 -43.32
N THR A 11 5.12 -40.08 -42.60
CA THR A 11 4.01 -39.94 -41.67
C THR A 11 3.61 -38.46 -41.58
N LEU A 12 2.31 -38.20 -41.60
CA LEU A 12 1.69 -36.89 -41.36
C LEU A 12 1.63 -36.67 -39.83
N ALA A 13 2.45 -35.77 -39.28
CA ALA A 13 2.29 -35.31 -37.90
C ALA A 13 1.63 -33.92 -37.93
N ALA A 14 0.31 -33.91 -37.76
CA ALA A 14 -0.48 -32.70 -37.60
C ALA A 14 -0.10 -31.99 -36.28
N LEU A 15 0.51 -30.81 -36.37
CA LEU A 15 0.59 -29.89 -35.24
C LEU A 15 -0.82 -29.32 -34.99
N LEU A 16 -1.51 -29.86 -34.00
CA LEU A 16 -2.67 -29.21 -33.39
C LEU A 16 -2.20 -27.93 -32.69
N ALA A 17 -2.59 -26.78 -33.24
CA ALA A 17 -2.55 -25.51 -32.54
C ALA A 17 -3.53 -25.57 -31.36
N VAL A 18 -3.00 -25.57 -30.14
CA VAL A 18 -3.79 -25.37 -28.92
C VAL A 18 -4.16 -23.90 -28.87
N ALA A 19 -5.30 -23.55 -29.48
CA ALA A 19 -5.97 -22.29 -29.23
C ALA A 19 -6.52 -22.33 -27.80
N ALA A 20 -5.77 -21.78 -26.84
CA ALA A 20 -6.31 -21.46 -25.53
C ALA A 20 -7.38 -20.38 -25.73
N GLY A 21 -8.64 -20.79 -25.78
CA GLY A 21 -9.77 -19.87 -25.77
C GLY A 21 -9.71 -19.04 -24.51
N ALA A 22 -9.50 -17.72 -24.66
CA ALA A 22 -9.78 -16.78 -23.60
C ALA A 22 -11.22 -16.98 -23.18
N GLN A 23 -11.45 -17.44 -21.95
CA GLN A 23 -12.80 -17.44 -21.40
C GLN A 23 -13.20 -15.97 -21.25
N ALA A 24 -14.14 -15.53 -22.09
CA ALA A 24 -14.88 -14.31 -21.84
C ALA A 24 -15.57 -14.50 -20.48
N GLN A 25 -15.06 -13.82 -19.46
CA GLN A 25 -15.73 -13.71 -18.19
C GLN A 25 -17.05 -12.98 -18.47
N THR A 26 -18.15 -13.72 -18.53
CA THR A 26 -19.47 -13.14 -18.68
C THR A 26 -19.70 -12.25 -17.47
N ALA A 27 -19.76 -10.94 -17.70
CA ALA A 27 -20.14 -10.00 -16.65
C ALA A 27 -21.53 -10.40 -16.15
N LEU A 28 -21.62 -10.86 -14.90
CA LEU A 28 -22.92 -11.12 -14.28
C LEU A 28 -23.70 -9.81 -14.26
N ALA A 29 -24.95 -9.87 -14.69
CA ALA A 29 -25.81 -8.71 -14.73
C ALA A 29 -26.32 -8.42 -13.31
N ASP A 30 -25.87 -7.31 -12.72
CA ASP A 30 -26.37 -6.81 -11.41
C ASP A 30 -27.73 -6.11 -11.54
N LYS A 31 -28.54 -6.48 -12.54
CA LYS A 31 -29.88 -5.95 -12.76
C LYS A 31 -30.91 -7.09 -12.75
N PRO A 32 -32.04 -6.94 -12.04
CA PRO A 32 -33.17 -7.83 -12.20
C PRO A 32 -33.58 -7.92 -13.67
N VAL A 33 -33.97 -9.11 -14.14
CA VAL A 33 -34.34 -9.40 -15.54
C VAL A 33 -35.39 -8.43 -16.12
N PHE A 34 -36.19 -7.79 -15.25
CA PHE A 34 -37.27 -6.87 -15.64
C PHE A 34 -37.06 -5.42 -15.19
N ALA A 35 -35.92 -5.08 -14.57
CA ALA A 35 -35.64 -3.72 -14.14
C ALA A 35 -34.88 -2.95 -15.25
N SER A 36 -35.45 -1.82 -15.67
CA SER A 36 -34.75 -0.82 -16.49
C SER A 36 -33.78 0.05 -15.68
N VAL A 37 -33.75 -0.14 -14.35
CA VAL A 37 -32.96 0.64 -13.40
C VAL A 37 -32.01 -0.28 -12.63
N SER A 38 -30.71 0.03 -12.67
CA SER A 38 -29.75 -0.50 -11.69
C SER A 38 -29.98 0.25 -10.38
N VAL A 39 -30.21 -0.48 -9.29
CA VAL A 39 -30.33 0.10 -7.96
C VAL A 39 -28.97 0.00 -7.29
N PRO A 40 -28.31 1.13 -6.99
CA PRO A 40 -27.00 1.11 -6.35
C PRO A 40 -27.04 0.42 -4.99
N GLY A 41 -26.03 -0.39 -4.71
CA GLY A 41 -25.86 -1.04 -3.41
C GLY A 41 -25.59 -0.01 -2.30
N ASN A 42 -25.87 -0.40 -1.07
CA ASN A 42 -25.63 0.43 0.11
C ASN A 42 -24.65 -0.31 1.03
N LEU A 43 -23.49 0.30 1.33
CA LEU A 43 -22.52 -0.22 2.30
C LEU A 43 -22.38 0.74 3.48
N ALA A 44 -22.58 0.22 4.68
CA ALA A 44 -22.30 0.91 5.93
C ALA A 44 -21.11 0.27 6.62
N LEU A 45 -20.00 1.00 6.71
CA LEU A 45 -18.81 0.56 7.42
C LEU A 45 -18.96 0.88 8.91
N ALA A 46 -19.13 -0.15 9.74
CA ALA A 46 -19.12 -0.02 11.19
C ALA A 46 -17.69 -0.20 11.71
N LEU A 47 -16.91 0.87 11.66
CA LEU A 47 -15.46 0.82 11.86
C LEU A 47 -15.07 0.93 13.34
N SER A 48 -14.40 -0.09 13.87
CA SER A 48 -13.64 0.00 15.12
C SER A 48 -12.17 0.35 14.80
N VAL A 49 -11.95 1.58 14.32
CA VAL A 49 -10.62 2.12 13.95
C VAL A 49 -9.89 2.77 15.13
N GLU A 50 -10.10 2.29 16.34
CA GLU A 50 -9.51 2.83 17.57
C GLU A 50 -8.52 1.85 18.21
N TYR A 51 -8.16 2.09 19.47
CA TYR A 51 -7.39 1.14 20.26
C TYR A 51 -8.15 -0.21 20.38
N PRO A 52 -7.48 -1.36 20.16
CA PRO A 52 -6.06 -1.53 19.86
C PRO A 52 -5.73 -1.56 18.35
N THR A 53 -6.71 -1.68 17.46
CA THR A 53 -6.51 -1.86 16.00
C THR A 53 -5.64 -0.78 15.36
N ALA A 54 -5.82 0.48 15.77
CA ALA A 54 -5.07 1.59 15.23
C ALA A 54 -3.59 1.59 15.65
N VAL A 55 -3.22 0.92 16.76
CA VAL A 55 -1.86 0.92 17.33
C VAL A 55 -1.19 -0.45 17.32
N GLY A 56 -1.92 -1.52 17.00
CA GLY A 56 -1.40 -2.89 16.92
C GLY A 56 -0.49 -3.10 15.72
N ASN A 57 0.50 -3.99 15.85
CA ASN A 57 1.33 -4.41 14.71
C ASN A 57 0.55 -5.29 13.72
N ALA A 58 0.75 -5.07 12.42
CA ALA A 58 0.12 -5.91 11.39
C ALA A 58 0.78 -7.30 11.28
N HIS A 59 2.09 -7.35 11.49
CA HIS A 59 2.92 -8.54 11.29
C HIS A 59 3.52 -9.02 12.61
N ILE A 60 3.10 -10.20 13.06
CA ILE A 60 3.34 -10.69 14.44
C ILE A 60 4.62 -11.53 14.62
N ASP A 61 5.33 -11.86 13.55
CA ASP A 61 6.59 -12.61 13.64
C ASP A 61 7.60 -11.89 14.54
N ALA A 62 8.21 -12.60 15.49
CA ALA A 62 9.10 -11.96 16.46
C ALA A 62 10.33 -11.27 15.81
N ASN A 63 10.89 -11.90 14.77
CA ASN A 63 12.02 -11.42 13.99
C ASN A 63 11.62 -11.26 12.52
N TYR A 64 12.42 -10.53 11.74
CA TYR A 64 12.22 -10.40 10.30
C TYR A 64 12.62 -11.70 9.59
N LEU A 65 11.72 -12.23 8.78
CA LEU A 65 11.97 -13.42 7.96
C LEU A 65 11.97 -13.02 6.49
N GLN A 66 13.15 -12.98 5.86
CA GLN A 66 13.27 -12.57 4.46
C GLN A 66 12.47 -13.46 3.49
N ALA A 67 12.27 -14.75 3.82
CA ALA A 67 11.50 -15.67 2.99
C ALA A 67 9.97 -15.47 3.09
N SER A 68 9.49 -14.73 4.09
CA SER A 68 8.07 -14.42 4.26
C SER A 68 7.69 -13.16 3.49
N THR A 69 6.49 -13.13 2.92
CA THR A 69 5.94 -11.94 2.27
C THR A 69 5.07 -11.14 3.24
N TYR A 70 5.47 -9.90 3.51
CA TYR A 70 4.76 -8.97 4.38
C TYR A 70 4.07 -7.89 3.56
N LEU A 71 2.75 -7.83 3.61
CA LEU A 71 1.95 -6.85 2.85
C LEU A 71 1.79 -5.51 3.60
N GLY A 72 1.64 -4.42 2.84
CA GLY A 72 1.49 -3.08 3.38
C GLY A 72 1.59 -2.02 2.29
N TYR A 73 2.02 -0.80 2.65
CA TYR A 73 2.18 0.30 1.70
C TYR A 73 3.40 0.17 0.79
N PHE A 74 4.40 -0.62 1.19
CA PHE A 74 5.56 -0.90 0.37
C PHE A 74 5.31 -2.16 -0.47
N ASP A 75 5.82 -2.19 -1.69
CA ASP A 75 5.79 -3.39 -2.51
C ASP A 75 6.91 -4.36 -2.02
N PRO A 76 6.57 -5.59 -1.61
CA PRO A 76 7.57 -6.56 -1.11
C PRO A 76 8.68 -6.88 -2.11
N ASP A 77 8.42 -6.70 -3.41
CA ASP A 77 9.33 -7.00 -4.50
C ASP A 77 10.06 -5.76 -5.03
N LYS A 78 10.05 -4.65 -4.27
CA LYS A 78 10.80 -3.43 -4.59
C LYS A 78 11.81 -3.04 -3.51
N CYS A 79 12.85 -2.38 -3.98
CA CYS A 79 13.88 -1.72 -3.18
C CYS A 79 13.68 -0.21 -3.19
N TYR A 80 13.90 0.42 -2.04
CA TYR A 80 13.61 1.82 -1.80
C TYR A 80 14.85 2.57 -1.32
N ASP A 81 15.01 3.79 -1.82
CA ASP A 81 15.91 4.78 -1.22
C ASP A 81 15.10 5.71 -0.34
N TYR A 82 15.67 6.09 0.81
CA TYR A 82 15.11 7.17 1.63
C TYR A 82 15.53 8.51 1.03
N ARG A 83 14.57 9.42 0.83
CA ARG A 83 14.77 10.74 0.26
C ARG A 83 14.26 11.79 1.25
N LEU A 84 15.09 12.80 1.50
CA LEU A 84 14.70 13.94 2.32
C LEU A 84 13.75 14.86 1.55
N ALA A 85 12.95 15.63 2.29
CA ALA A 85 12.01 16.59 1.75
C ALA A 85 12.70 17.61 0.82
N THR A 86 12.05 17.91 -0.30
CA THR A 86 12.49 18.94 -1.25
C THR A 86 11.47 20.07 -1.31
N THR A 87 11.95 21.31 -1.22
CA THR A 87 11.12 22.53 -1.25
C THR A 87 11.31 23.37 -2.52
N GLY A 88 12.26 22.99 -3.39
CA GLY A 88 12.55 23.66 -4.66
C GLY A 88 12.62 22.69 -5.84
N GLY A 89 12.62 23.24 -7.05
CA GLY A 89 12.58 22.48 -8.31
C GLY A 89 11.17 22.40 -8.92
N SER A 90 11.04 21.67 -10.03
CA SER A 90 9.78 21.55 -10.79
C SER A 90 8.79 20.55 -10.17
N THR A 91 9.25 19.64 -9.32
CA THR A 91 8.43 18.59 -8.70
C THR A 91 8.78 18.40 -7.20
N PRO A 92 8.60 19.44 -6.36
CA PRO A 92 8.95 19.37 -4.95
C PRO A 92 8.09 18.35 -4.20
N ILE A 93 8.68 17.62 -3.26
CA ILE A 93 7.96 16.73 -2.34
C ILE A 93 8.35 17.16 -0.93
N PRO A 94 7.50 17.90 -0.21
CA PRO A 94 7.85 18.51 1.09
C PRO A 94 7.80 17.52 2.25
N PHE A 95 8.11 16.25 1.98
CA PHE A 95 8.06 15.15 2.93
C PHE A 95 9.26 14.23 2.74
N ASP A 96 9.92 13.86 3.83
CA ASP A 96 10.87 12.74 3.79
C ASP A 96 10.09 11.45 3.50
N HIS A 97 10.57 10.66 2.55
CA HIS A 97 9.84 9.49 2.06
C HIS A 97 10.77 8.44 1.47
N PHE A 98 10.27 7.22 1.36
CA PHE A 98 10.89 6.14 0.61
C PHE A 98 10.39 6.18 -0.83
N ALA A 99 11.31 6.16 -1.78
CA ALA A 99 11.00 6.09 -3.21
C ALA A 99 11.52 4.77 -3.81
N PRO A 100 10.71 4.06 -4.61
CA PRO A 100 11.15 2.83 -5.26
C PRO A 100 12.26 3.13 -6.27
N THR A 101 13.28 2.29 -6.33
CA THR A 101 14.46 2.50 -7.19
C THR A 101 14.97 1.25 -7.89
N ALA A 102 14.61 0.06 -7.42
CA ALA A 102 14.96 -1.20 -8.07
C ALA A 102 13.96 -2.29 -7.68
N LYS A 103 14.02 -3.42 -8.38
CA LYS A 103 13.34 -4.64 -7.93
C LYS A 103 14.14 -5.33 -6.85
N ALA A 104 13.45 -5.97 -5.93
CA ALA A 104 14.05 -6.89 -4.99
C ALA A 104 14.28 -8.25 -5.64
N THR A 105 15.30 -8.96 -5.16
CA THR A 105 15.55 -10.36 -5.51
C THR A 105 15.32 -11.19 -4.25
N ALA A 106 14.27 -12.01 -4.23
CA ALA A 106 13.84 -12.77 -3.04
C ALA A 106 13.74 -11.86 -1.79
N HIS A 107 13.03 -10.74 -1.93
CA HIS A 107 12.86 -9.68 -0.91
C HIS A 107 14.18 -9.01 -0.44
N GLY A 108 15.30 -9.28 -1.11
CA GLY A 108 16.62 -8.70 -0.82
C GLY A 108 16.93 -7.45 -1.65
N CYS A 109 17.53 -6.45 -0.99
CA CYS A 109 17.86 -5.13 -1.48
C CYS A 109 19.21 -4.68 -0.91
N VAL A 110 20.31 -5.02 -1.58
CA VAL A 110 21.67 -4.66 -1.12
C VAL A 110 21.87 -3.16 -1.17
N GLY A 111 22.25 -2.55 -0.04
CA GLY A 111 22.50 -1.11 0.06
C GLY A 111 21.24 -0.23 -0.03
N LYS A 112 20.06 -0.83 0.03
CA LYS A 112 18.75 -0.17 -0.08
C LYS A 112 17.78 -0.73 0.94
N TRP A 113 16.63 -0.09 1.11
CA TRP A 113 15.58 -0.64 1.97
C TRP A 113 14.70 -1.62 1.20
N SER A 114 14.50 -2.80 1.75
CA SER A 114 13.53 -3.77 1.22
C SER A 114 12.11 -3.36 1.58
N GLY A 115 11.20 -3.29 0.59
CA GLY A 115 9.79 -3.02 0.85
C GLY A 115 9.16 -4.07 1.76
N ASN A 116 9.57 -5.32 1.62
CA ASN A 116 9.13 -6.43 2.47
C ASN A 116 9.52 -6.19 3.94
N PHE A 117 10.78 -5.78 4.17
CA PHE A 117 11.25 -5.42 5.50
C PHE A 117 10.51 -4.21 6.07
N LEU A 118 10.32 -3.16 5.27
CA LEU A 118 9.61 -1.95 5.72
C LEU A 118 8.16 -2.26 6.13
N ASN A 119 7.47 -3.13 5.39
CA ASN A 119 6.14 -3.58 5.77
C ASN A 119 6.15 -4.29 7.13
N TRP A 120 7.01 -5.29 7.29
CA TRP A 120 7.18 -6.01 8.57
C TRP A 120 7.49 -5.05 9.72
N ALA A 121 8.42 -4.13 9.52
CA ALA A 121 8.95 -3.24 10.54
C ALA A 121 7.95 -2.19 11.02
N THR A 122 7.05 -1.71 10.14
CA THR A 122 6.36 -0.43 10.37
C THR A 122 4.83 -0.47 10.31
N MET A 123 4.22 -1.47 9.66
CA MET A 123 2.78 -1.47 9.42
C MET A 123 1.98 -1.72 10.70
N GLN A 124 1.00 -0.86 10.96
CA GLN A 124 -0.04 -1.08 11.96
C GLN A 124 -1.22 -1.84 11.32
N THR A 125 -2.03 -2.55 12.11
CA THR A 125 -3.13 -3.40 11.59
C THR A 125 -4.10 -2.63 10.68
N ILE A 126 -4.27 -1.33 10.92
CA ILE A 126 -5.14 -0.47 10.11
C ILE A 126 -4.55 -0.11 8.73
N ASP A 127 -3.23 -0.18 8.54
CA ASP A 127 -2.58 0.25 7.30
C ASP A 127 -2.95 -0.63 6.10
N PRO A 128 -2.87 -1.99 6.17
CA PRO A 128 -3.35 -2.86 5.09
C PRO A 128 -4.85 -2.68 4.78
N PHE A 129 -5.67 -2.37 5.79
CA PHE A 129 -7.11 -2.11 5.59
C PHE A 129 -7.34 -0.82 4.79
N ARG A 130 -6.64 0.26 5.13
CA ARG A 130 -6.69 1.53 4.38
C ARG A 130 -6.15 1.35 2.96
N TRP A 131 -5.07 0.58 2.81
CA TRP A 131 -4.51 0.21 1.52
C TRP A 131 -5.55 -0.48 0.63
N ALA A 132 -6.16 -1.56 1.13
CA ALA A 132 -7.14 -2.34 0.38
C ALA A 132 -8.42 -1.53 0.05
N LEU A 133 -8.93 -0.74 0.99
CA LEU A 133 -10.19 -0.03 0.78
C LEU A 133 -10.06 1.24 -0.03
N THR A 134 -9.00 2.02 0.16
CA THR A 134 -8.89 3.38 -0.39
C THR A 134 -7.63 3.63 -1.20
N GLY A 135 -6.73 2.64 -1.33
CA GLY A 135 -5.39 2.84 -1.89
C GLY A 135 -4.38 3.38 -0.88
N GLY A 136 -4.78 3.56 0.39
CA GLY A 136 -3.94 4.08 1.48
C GLY A 136 -4.17 5.56 1.76
N TYR A 137 -3.56 6.06 2.83
CA TYR A 137 -3.70 7.46 3.23
C TYR A 137 -2.66 8.35 2.60
N ARG A 138 -3.13 9.26 1.75
CA ARG A 138 -2.28 10.19 1.00
C ARG A 138 -1.98 11.43 1.84
N VAL A 139 -0.73 11.58 2.29
CA VAL A 139 -0.26 12.82 2.95
C VAL A 139 0.16 13.87 1.92
N GLY A 140 0.52 13.42 0.72
CA GLY A 140 0.79 14.27 -0.43
C GLY A 140 0.26 13.61 -1.68
N ASP A 141 -0.49 14.37 -2.48
CA ASP A 141 -1.13 13.88 -3.69
C ASP A 141 -1.00 14.91 -4.81
N TYR A 142 -0.04 14.69 -5.70
CA TYR A 142 0.33 15.60 -6.78
C TYR A 142 0.25 14.87 -8.12
N THR A 143 0.12 15.59 -9.22
CA THR A 143 0.11 14.97 -10.56
C THR A 143 1.36 14.12 -10.82
N TYR A 144 2.50 14.44 -10.22
CA TYR A 144 3.78 13.74 -10.41
C TYR A 144 4.17 12.74 -9.28
N ALA A 145 3.47 12.74 -8.15
CA ALA A 145 3.80 11.87 -7.02
C ALA A 145 2.62 11.68 -6.07
N THR A 146 2.50 10.47 -5.53
CA THR A 146 1.54 10.13 -4.46
C THR A 146 2.34 9.56 -3.29
N ILE A 147 2.19 10.16 -2.11
CA ILE A 147 2.91 9.79 -0.89
C ILE A 147 1.92 9.27 0.13
N LEU A 148 2.05 8.00 0.49
CA LEU A 148 1.27 7.38 1.55
C LEU A 148 1.98 7.54 2.90
N GLU A 149 1.24 7.82 3.97
CA GLU A 149 1.77 7.87 5.34
C GLU A 149 1.14 6.77 6.20
N LYS A 150 1.98 6.02 6.93
CA LYS A 150 1.51 4.98 7.87
C LYS A 150 0.59 5.56 8.95
N ALA A 151 -0.14 4.69 9.63
CA ALA A 151 -0.98 5.08 10.75
C ALA A 151 -0.21 5.85 11.83
N TYR A 152 -0.90 6.76 12.51
CA TYR A 152 -0.32 7.53 13.59
C TYR A 152 -0.22 6.68 14.86
N ALA A 153 0.99 6.37 15.31
CA ALA A 153 1.23 5.68 16.58
C ALA A 153 1.14 6.68 17.74
N SER A 154 -0.06 6.86 18.28
CA SER A 154 -0.38 7.89 19.30
C SER A 154 0.32 7.71 20.65
N GLY A 155 0.82 6.52 20.93
CA GLY A 155 1.34 6.15 22.26
C GLY A 155 0.28 5.59 23.20
N GLN A 156 -1.00 5.57 22.79
CA GLN A 156 -2.05 4.84 23.51
C GLN A 156 -1.72 3.35 23.54
N GLY A 157 -2.01 2.69 24.67
CA GLY A 157 -1.64 1.30 24.90
C GLY A 157 -0.20 1.17 25.40
N SER A 158 0.48 0.10 24.98
CA SER A 158 1.86 -0.16 25.38
C SER A 158 2.64 -0.88 24.28
N THR A 159 3.90 -1.24 24.56
CA THR A 159 4.68 -2.17 23.73
C THR A 159 4.05 -3.57 23.65
N GLY A 160 2.99 -3.88 24.41
CA GLY A 160 2.18 -5.07 24.17
C GLY A 160 1.39 -5.03 22.86
N ASN A 161 1.06 -3.83 22.34
CA ASN A 161 0.32 -3.65 21.08
C ASN A 161 1.25 -3.58 19.87
N PHE A 162 2.34 -2.82 19.99
CA PHE A 162 3.42 -2.78 19.01
C PHE A 162 4.75 -2.89 19.76
N PRO A 163 5.32 -4.10 19.88
CA PRO A 163 6.57 -4.31 20.61
C PRO A 163 7.74 -3.50 20.05
N ASP A 164 8.69 -3.15 20.92
CA ASP A 164 10.05 -2.85 20.47
C ASP A 164 10.65 -4.16 19.93
N ARG A 165 11.20 -4.14 18.72
CA ARG A 165 11.56 -5.37 17.98
C ARG A 165 13.05 -5.44 17.72
N THR A 166 13.56 -6.66 17.59
CA THR A 166 14.86 -6.90 16.96
C THR A 166 14.60 -7.55 15.61
N ALA A 167 15.02 -6.90 14.53
CA ALA A 167 14.84 -7.43 13.18
C ALA A 167 15.66 -8.71 12.97
N SER A 168 16.94 -8.65 13.32
CA SER A 168 17.87 -9.77 13.27
C SER A 168 19.10 -9.45 14.11
N THR A 169 19.83 -10.49 14.49
CA THR A 169 21.20 -10.42 15.02
C THR A 169 22.23 -10.98 14.02
N ASN A 170 21.84 -11.08 12.74
CA ASN A 170 22.67 -11.55 11.64
C ASN A 170 22.91 -10.40 10.64
N ALA A 171 24.17 -10.00 10.48
CA ALA A 171 24.58 -8.91 9.59
C ALA A 171 24.16 -9.13 8.13
N THR A 172 24.16 -10.37 7.65
CA THR A 172 23.77 -10.70 6.26
C THR A 172 22.29 -10.42 6.02
N VAL A 173 21.42 -10.73 6.99
CA VAL A 173 19.98 -10.45 6.88
C VAL A 173 19.72 -8.94 6.88
N ILE A 174 20.44 -8.20 7.71
CA ILE A 174 20.30 -6.73 7.82
C ILE A 174 20.79 -6.05 6.53
N ALA A 175 21.96 -6.43 6.03
CA ALA A 175 22.54 -5.88 4.79
C ALA A 175 21.72 -6.26 3.54
N ALA A 176 20.99 -7.38 3.60
CA ALA A 176 20.06 -7.77 2.54
C ALA A 176 18.72 -7.00 2.60
N ALA A 177 18.37 -6.35 3.72
CA ALA A 177 17.08 -5.70 3.89
C ALA A 177 17.16 -4.16 4.04
N THR A 178 18.35 -3.63 4.32
CA THR A 178 18.57 -2.23 4.68
C THR A 178 19.92 -1.75 4.13
N PRO A 179 20.15 -0.43 4.02
CA PRO A 179 21.47 0.12 3.67
C PRO A 179 22.50 0.01 4.81
N LEU A 180 22.17 -0.66 5.92
CA LEU A 180 22.96 -0.66 7.14
C LEU A 180 23.93 -1.86 7.17
N ASN A 181 25.20 -1.59 7.50
CA ASN A 181 26.23 -2.62 7.71
C ASN A 181 26.36 -2.92 9.21
N TRP A 182 25.28 -3.36 9.85
CA TRP A 182 25.22 -3.63 11.29
C TRP A 182 24.90 -5.10 11.58
N THR A 183 25.34 -5.58 12.75
CA THR A 183 25.08 -6.96 13.20
C THR A 183 23.73 -7.13 13.88
N THR A 184 23.21 -6.10 14.53
CA THR A 184 21.89 -6.10 15.16
C THR A 184 21.12 -4.86 14.75
N LEU A 185 19.81 -5.00 14.57
CA LEU A 185 18.92 -3.90 14.24
C LEU A 185 17.68 -3.95 15.13
N LYS A 186 17.59 -2.99 16.06
CA LYS A 186 16.49 -2.81 17.00
C LYS A 186 15.59 -1.69 16.52
N LEU A 187 14.28 -1.88 16.60
CA LEU A 187 13.26 -1.01 16.02
C LEU A 187 12.23 -0.58 17.06
N ARG A 188 11.66 0.61 16.88
CA ARG A 188 10.53 1.12 17.66
C ARG A 188 9.60 1.95 16.78
N VAL A 189 8.29 1.73 16.93
CA VAL A 189 7.20 2.53 16.32
C VAL A 189 6.26 3.11 17.37
N GLN A 190 6.09 2.42 18.51
CA GLN A 190 5.14 2.80 19.55
C GLN A 190 5.40 4.23 20.07
N GLY A 191 4.37 5.07 20.00
CA GLY A 191 4.40 6.46 20.51
C GLY A 191 5.16 7.46 19.63
N LEU A 192 5.56 7.09 18.41
CA LEU A 192 6.38 7.94 17.54
C LEU A 192 5.60 8.62 16.40
N GLY A 193 4.27 8.62 16.45
CA GLY A 193 3.45 9.12 15.34
C GLY A 193 3.67 8.28 14.07
N ALA A 194 3.98 8.92 12.95
CA ALA A 194 4.24 8.25 11.65
C ALA A 194 5.72 7.87 11.45
N LYS A 195 6.52 7.75 12.51
CA LYS A 195 7.97 7.52 12.42
C LYS A 195 8.40 6.13 12.86
N LEU A 196 9.64 5.78 12.50
CA LEU A 196 10.38 4.60 12.93
C LEU A 196 11.68 5.07 13.57
N ARG A 197 11.99 4.56 14.76
CA ARG A 197 13.33 4.63 15.35
C ARG A 197 14.06 3.32 15.19
N PHE A 198 15.36 3.41 14.92
CA PHE A 198 16.21 2.24 14.83
C PHE A 198 17.63 2.49 15.33
N THR A 199 18.26 1.43 15.81
CA THR A 199 19.62 1.45 16.36
C THR A 199 20.22 0.04 16.35
N ASN A 200 21.54 -0.07 16.45
CA ASN A 200 22.22 -1.34 16.69
C ASN A 200 22.42 -1.54 18.21
N THR A 201 23.27 -0.74 18.83
CA THR A 201 23.61 -0.84 20.26
C THR A 201 23.12 0.33 21.11
N GLY A 202 22.54 1.35 20.49
CA GLY A 202 21.96 2.51 21.19
C GLY A 202 20.61 2.23 21.87
N ASN A 203 19.88 3.30 22.20
CA ASN A 203 18.64 3.24 22.97
C ASN A 203 17.48 3.93 22.26
N ASN A 204 16.57 3.14 21.66
CA ASN A 204 15.35 3.65 21.01
C ASN A 204 14.36 4.36 21.96
N ASN A 205 14.51 4.16 23.27
CA ASN A 205 13.71 4.80 24.32
C ASN A 205 14.39 6.07 24.90
N GLY A 206 15.60 6.41 24.44
CA GLY A 206 16.34 7.57 24.90
C GLY A 206 15.85 8.90 24.30
N SER A 207 16.44 9.99 24.75
CA SER A 207 16.21 11.34 24.24
C SER A 207 17.20 11.77 23.15
N SER A 208 18.37 11.13 23.06
CA SER A 208 19.38 11.40 22.04
C SER A 208 19.02 10.71 20.72
N ILE A 209 18.25 11.41 19.89
CA ILE A 209 17.73 10.90 18.61
C ILE A 209 18.26 11.77 17.47
N THR A 210 18.83 11.14 16.45
CA THR A 210 19.33 11.80 15.23
C THR A 210 18.35 11.55 14.09
N ALA A 211 17.97 12.58 13.33
CA ALA A 211 17.21 12.37 12.10
C ALA A 211 18.06 11.56 11.10
N PHE A 212 17.47 10.54 10.47
CA PHE A 212 18.20 9.72 9.51
C PHE A 212 18.45 10.51 8.23
N ASP A 213 19.73 10.72 7.91
CA ASP A 213 20.18 11.28 6.64
C ASP A 213 20.86 10.16 5.83
N PRO A 214 20.34 9.80 4.64
CA PRO A 214 20.91 8.78 3.77
C PRO A 214 22.33 9.12 3.29
N SER A 215 22.72 10.40 3.30
CA SER A 215 24.04 10.88 2.87
C SER A 215 25.09 10.90 3.98
N ALA A 216 24.69 10.76 5.24
CA ALA A 216 25.57 10.83 6.40
C ALA A 216 26.27 9.49 6.75
N GLY A 217 26.16 8.47 5.90
CA GLY A 217 26.79 7.17 6.11
C GLY A 217 28.34 7.27 6.14
N PRO A 218 29.03 6.42 6.91
CA PRO A 218 28.49 5.32 7.72
C PRO A 218 27.87 5.78 9.04
N TRP A 219 26.71 5.21 9.39
CA TRP A 219 26.01 5.52 10.63
C TRP A 219 26.62 4.79 11.83
N ALA A 220 26.92 5.54 12.89
CA ALA A 220 27.47 5.02 14.14
C ALA A 220 26.53 3.99 14.78
N SER A 221 27.08 2.85 15.22
CA SER A 221 26.33 1.71 15.76
C SER A 221 25.64 1.99 17.10
N ASN A 222 26.20 2.90 17.90
CA ASN A 222 25.63 3.36 19.17
C ASN A 222 24.62 4.51 18.99
N GLY A 223 24.45 5.04 17.78
CA GLY A 223 23.48 6.08 17.47
C GLY A 223 22.06 5.52 17.38
N THR A 224 21.07 6.36 17.69
CA THR A 224 19.66 6.08 17.44
C THR A 224 19.16 7.03 16.37
N TYR A 225 18.62 6.47 15.29
CA TYR A 225 18.17 7.21 14.12
C TYR A 225 16.65 7.16 14.00
N GLU A 226 16.05 8.24 13.54
CA GLU A 226 14.61 8.38 13.34
C GLU A 226 14.29 8.78 11.90
N LEU A 227 13.31 8.12 11.30
CA LEU A 227 12.82 8.44 9.95
C LEU A 227 11.29 8.45 9.90
N SER A 228 10.73 9.23 8.98
CA SER A 228 9.30 9.22 8.67
C SER A 228 8.95 8.04 7.76
N VAL A 229 7.91 7.28 8.11
CA VAL A 229 7.45 6.14 7.31
C VAL A 229 6.40 6.60 6.32
N ARG A 230 6.90 7.00 5.15
CA ARG A 230 6.08 7.44 4.03
C ARG A 230 6.53 6.76 2.74
N ALA A 231 5.59 6.19 1.99
CA ALA A 231 5.88 5.45 0.76
C ALA A 231 5.45 6.27 -0.46
N ARG A 232 6.35 6.52 -1.41
CA ARG A 232 5.95 6.93 -2.75
C ARG A 232 5.44 5.69 -3.50
N VAL A 233 4.20 5.77 -3.99
CA VAL A 233 3.50 4.66 -4.66
C VAL A 233 3.03 5.07 -6.05
N CYS A 234 2.71 4.08 -6.88
CA CYS A 234 2.35 4.27 -8.29
C CYS A 234 3.39 5.08 -9.06
N ASP A 235 4.66 4.85 -8.71
CA ASP A 235 5.80 5.49 -9.32
C ASP A 235 6.22 4.69 -10.57
N LYS A 236 5.99 5.28 -11.74
CA LYS A 236 6.29 4.67 -13.03
C LYS A 236 7.78 4.78 -13.44
N THR A 237 8.66 5.28 -12.58
CA THR A 237 10.10 5.49 -12.94
C THR A 237 10.81 4.21 -13.34
N LEU A 238 10.39 3.05 -12.81
CA LEU A 238 10.94 1.75 -13.21
C LEU A 238 10.29 1.16 -14.47
N GLY A 239 9.21 1.77 -14.97
CA GLY A 239 8.35 1.24 -16.02
C GLY A 239 6.96 0.87 -15.49
N THR A 240 5.99 0.78 -16.40
CA THR A 240 4.58 0.48 -16.06
C THR A 240 4.37 -0.95 -15.57
N ASP A 241 5.22 -1.88 -16.00
CA ASP A 241 5.17 -3.30 -15.58
C ASP A 241 5.52 -3.50 -14.10
N TYR A 242 6.00 -2.44 -13.43
CA TYR A 242 6.37 -2.44 -12.02
C TYR A 242 5.51 -1.50 -11.20
N LEU A 243 4.37 -1.06 -11.74
CA LEU A 243 3.37 -0.41 -10.92
C LEU A 243 2.72 -1.43 -9.99
N GLU A 244 2.37 -1.00 -8.79
CA GLU A 244 1.59 -1.82 -7.87
C GLU A 244 0.25 -2.22 -8.53
N ALA A 245 -0.25 -3.41 -8.24
CA ALA A 245 -1.46 -3.95 -8.88
C ALA A 245 -2.70 -3.04 -8.73
N ASN A 246 -2.72 -2.20 -7.69
CA ASN A 246 -3.80 -1.29 -7.38
C ASN A 246 -3.63 0.12 -8.01
N CYS A 247 -2.60 0.34 -8.83
CA CYS A 247 -2.40 1.60 -9.52
C CYS A 247 -3.28 1.72 -10.78
N LYS A 248 -4.04 2.81 -10.87
CA LYS A 248 -4.88 3.15 -12.02
C LYS A 248 -4.36 4.37 -12.75
N ALA A 249 -4.54 4.38 -14.07
CA ALA A 249 -4.07 5.44 -14.93
C ALA A 249 -5.05 6.64 -14.92
N TYR A 250 -4.48 7.84 -14.80
CA TYR A 250 -5.13 9.13 -14.87
C TYR A 250 -4.31 10.01 -15.83
N GLY A 251 -4.66 9.94 -17.12
CA GLY A 251 -3.83 10.46 -18.21
C GLY A 251 -2.48 9.76 -18.25
N SER A 252 -1.39 10.53 -18.08
CA SER A 252 -0.02 10.00 -18.04
C SER A 252 0.45 9.57 -16.64
N ASN A 253 -0.37 9.76 -15.62
CA ASN A 253 -0.02 9.57 -14.22
C ASN A 253 -0.78 8.38 -13.64
N TYR A 254 -0.33 7.87 -12.50
CA TYR A 254 -0.93 6.70 -11.86
C TYR A 254 -1.24 6.98 -10.39
N LYS A 255 -2.39 6.48 -9.92
CA LYS A 255 -2.88 6.69 -8.56
C LYS A 255 -3.31 5.38 -7.92
N PRO A 256 -3.02 5.17 -6.62
CA PRO A 256 -3.41 3.96 -5.93
C PRO A 256 -4.92 4.00 -5.65
N GLU A 257 -5.66 3.02 -6.15
CA GLU A 257 -7.07 2.84 -5.83
C GLU A 257 -7.26 1.66 -4.87
N GLY A 258 -8.37 1.67 -4.16
CA GLY A 258 -8.84 0.53 -3.38
C GLY A 258 -10.26 0.14 -3.80
N LEU A 259 -10.85 -0.77 -3.04
CA LEU A 259 -12.18 -1.30 -3.32
C LEU A 259 -13.27 -0.22 -3.35
N ILE A 260 -13.15 0.83 -2.53
CA ILE A 260 -14.13 1.93 -2.51
C ILE A 260 -14.12 2.66 -3.86
N GLN A 261 -12.95 2.95 -4.43
CA GLN A 261 -12.86 3.56 -5.76
C GLN A 261 -13.35 2.60 -6.85
N GLN A 262 -12.96 1.33 -6.78
CA GLN A 262 -13.38 0.31 -7.74
C GLN A 262 -14.91 0.17 -7.82
N TYR A 263 -15.61 0.28 -6.70
CA TYR A 263 -17.07 0.13 -6.61
C TYR A 263 -17.83 1.46 -6.50
N ALA A 264 -17.19 2.59 -6.75
CA ALA A 264 -17.77 3.91 -6.51
C ALA A 264 -19.02 4.24 -7.36
N ASN A 265 -19.11 3.64 -8.54
CA ASN A 265 -20.27 3.80 -9.43
C ASN A 265 -21.38 2.78 -9.16
N GLN A 266 -21.17 1.84 -8.22
CA GLN A 266 -22.13 0.77 -7.93
C GLN A 266 -22.68 0.85 -6.50
N ILE A 267 -21.90 1.42 -5.57
CA ILE A 267 -22.20 1.40 -4.14
C ILE A 267 -22.17 2.80 -3.56
N ARG A 268 -23.13 3.08 -2.68
CA ARG A 268 -23.12 4.22 -1.77
C ARG A 268 -22.49 3.84 -0.45
N PHE A 269 -21.49 4.59 -0.03
CA PHE A 269 -20.73 4.33 1.19
C PHE A 269 -21.17 5.24 2.31
N SER A 270 -21.26 4.69 3.51
CA SER A 270 -21.34 5.44 4.77
C SER A 270 -20.34 4.85 5.76
N ALA A 271 -19.89 5.69 6.68
CA ALA A 271 -18.98 5.26 7.74
C ALA A 271 -19.55 5.64 9.09
N PHE A 272 -19.56 4.66 9.99
CA PHE A 272 -19.84 4.80 11.40
C PHE A 272 -18.56 4.43 12.16
N GLY A 273 -18.37 5.01 13.32
CA GLY A 273 -17.30 4.63 14.22
C GLY A 273 -17.69 4.90 15.66
N TYR A 274 -16.82 4.51 16.58
CA TYR A 274 -17.09 4.72 17.99
C TYR A 274 -16.88 6.17 18.42
N LEU A 275 -17.66 6.61 19.40
CA LEU A 275 -17.40 7.86 20.11
C LEU A 275 -16.23 7.62 21.08
N ASN A 276 -15.18 8.42 21.00
CA ASN A 276 -14.07 8.35 21.94
C ASN A 276 -14.51 8.92 23.30
N ASP A 277 -15.18 8.09 24.09
CA ASP A 277 -15.75 8.41 25.39
C ASP A 277 -15.65 7.20 26.32
N GLY A 278 -15.22 7.43 27.56
CA GLY A 278 -15.08 6.39 28.57
C GLY A 278 -16.37 6.10 29.34
N SER A 279 -17.46 6.82 29.09
CA SER A 279 -18.74 6.60 29.80
C SER A 279 -19.47 5.36 29.33
N LEU A 280 -19.77 4.45 30.25
CA LEU A 280 -20.57 3.24 30.00
C LEU A 280 -22.08 3.52 29.80
N THR A 281 -22.52 4.77 29.97
CA THR A 281 -23.94 5.16 29.93
C THR A 281 -24.40 5.70 28.59
N ARG A 282 -23.53 5.75 27.58
CA ARG A 282 -23.82 6.36 26.27
C ARG A 282 -23.70 5.34 25.15
N ASP A 283 -24.72 5.27 24.30
CA ASP A 283 -24.68 4.44 23.08
C ASP A 283 -23.56 4.92 22.14
N GLY A 284 -22.73 3.97 21.69
CA GLY A 284 -21.38 4.23 21.19
C GLY A 284 -21.23 4.46 19.68
N GLY A 285 -22.30 4.55 18.89
CA GLY A 285 -22.21 4.69 17.43
C GLY A 285 -22.30 6.15 16.94
N VAL A 286 -21.27 6.62 16.24
CA VAL A 286 -21.22 7.96 15.63
C VAL A 286 -21.16 7.84 14.12
N LEU A 287 -22.06 8.54 13.44
CA LEU A 287 -21.96 8.72 11.99
C LEU A 287 -20.72 9.58 11.67
N ARG A 288 -19.73 8.98 11.01
CA ARG A 288 -18.49 9.64 10.57
C ARG A 288 -18.61 10.20 9.16
N ALA A 289 -19.34 9.50 8.28
CA ALA A 289 -19.65 9.97 6.93
C ALA A 289 -21.07 9.54 6.54
N ARG A 290 -21.87 10.50 6.08
CA ARG A 290 -23.23 10.28 5.56
C ARG A 290 -23.18 9.44 4.28
N GLN A 291 -24.23 8.65 4.05
CA GLN A 291 -24.28 7.77 2.89
C GLN A 291 -24.31 8.51 1.55
N THR A 292 -23.28 8.32 0.73
CA THR A 292 -23.14 9.04 -0.55
C THR A 292 -22.37 8.25 -1.60
N PHE A 293 -22.40 8.73 -2.85
CA PHE A 293 -21.50 8.27 -3.91
C PHE A 293 -20.20 9.06 -3.80
N VAL A 294 -19.09 8.35 -3.90
CA VAL A 294 -17.75 8.91 -3.67
C VAL A 294 -17.00 9.19 -4.98
N GLY A 295 -17.43 8.60 -6.09
CA GLY A 295 -16.75 8.71 -7.37
C GLY A 295 -16.98 10.03 -8.11
N PRO A 296 -16.24 10.31 -9.20
CA PRO A 296 -16.39 11.49 -10.03
C PRO A 296 -17.77 11.61 -10.69
N THR A 297 -18.44 10.48 -10.89
CA THR A 297 -19.81 10.39 -11.38
C THR A 297 -20.70 9.70 -10.36
N GLN A 298 -22.01 9.92 -10.46
CA GLN A 298 -23.01 9.25 -9.64
C GLN A 298 -24.12 8.65 -10.52
N PRO A 299 -24.58 7.43 -10.22
CA PRO A 299 -25.71 6.81 -10.90
C PRO A 299 -26.99 7.61 -10.72
N VAL A 300 -27.77 7.73 -11.81
CA VAL A 300 -29.11 8.32 -11.80
C VAL A 300 -30.12 7.22 -12.16
N PRO A 301 -31.14 6.94 -11.32
CA PRO A 301 -32.13 5.92 -11.63
C PRO A 301 -32.81 6.17 -12.99
N GLY A 302 -32.67 5.21 -13.91
CA GLY A 302 -33.29 5.25 -15.23
C GLY A 302 -32.66 6.22 -16.23
N GLY A 303 -31.50 6.79 -15.90
CA GLY A 303 -30.75 7.71 -16.74
C GLY A 303 -29.28 7.34 -16.85
N THR A 304 -28.53 8.13 -17.62
CA THR A 304 -27.07 8.07 -17.64
C THR A 304 -26.50 8.68 -16.37
N ASP A 305 -25.35 8.16 -15.93
CA ASP A 305 -24.60 8.73 -14.83
C ASP A 305 -24.34 10.23 -15.04
N THR A 306 -24.40 10.99 -13.96
CA THR A 306 -24.15 12.44 -13.96
C THR A 306 -22.91 12.78 -13.15
N ALA A 307 -22.34 13.96 -13.35
CA ALA A 307 -21.19 14.42 -12.58
C ALA A 307 -21.55 14.52 -11.09
N ASN A 308 -20.65 14.05 -10.23
CA ASN A 308 -20.82 14.10 -8.79
C ASN A 308 -20.13 15.35 -8.22
N VAL A 309 -20.92 16.30 -7.72
CA VAL A 309 -20.41 17.52 -7.07
C VAL A 309 -19.77 17.25 -5.69
N ARG A 310 -19.90 16.03 -5.16
CA ARG A 310 -19.30 15.56 -3.90
C ARG A 310 -18.30 14.42 -4.14
N ALA A 311 -17.67 14.40 -5.30
CA ALA A 311 -16.62 13.43 -5.59
C ALA A 311 -15.47 13.57 -4.57
N GLU A 312 -14.99 12.44 -4.06
CA GLU A 312 -13.86 12.36 -3.12
C GLU A 312 -12.50 12.36 -3.85
N TRP A 313 -12.50 12.38 -5.19
CA TRP A 313 -11.31 12.60 -6.01
C TRP A 313 -11.67 13.15 -7.39
N ASP A 314 -10.70 13.79 -8.03
CA ASP A 314 -10.81 14.31 -9.38
C ASP A 314 -10.69 13.19 -10.43
N GLY A 315 -11.67 13.06 -11.33
CA GLY A 315 -11.72 11.99 -12.32
C GLY A 315 -10.67 12.08 -13.44
N THR A 316 -9.97 13.20 -13.58
CA THR A 316 -8.95 13.41 -14.62
C THR A 316 -7.53 13.15 -14.11
N THR A 317 -7.25 13.61 -12.89
CA THR A 317 -5.94 13.59 -12.25
C THR A 317 -5.81 12.50 -11.20
N GLY A 318 -6.94 12.01 -10.68
CA GLY A 318 -7.03 11.00 -9.62
C GLY A 318 -6.58 11.50 -8.25
N ILE A 319 -6.45 12.82 -8.09
CA ILE A 319 -6.07 13.48 -6.83
C ILE A 319 -7.29 13.55 -5.91
N MET A 320 -7.10 13.17 -4.64
CA MET A 320 -8.12 13.26 -3.57
C MET A 320 -8.22 14.67 -2.99
#